data_AF-A0A8J7ZBQ1-F1
#
_entry.id   AF-A0A8J7ZBQ1-F1
#
_cell.length_a   1.000
_cell.length_b   1.000
_cell.length_c   1.000
_cell.angle_alpha   90.00
_cell.angle_beta   90.00
_cell.angle_gamma   90.00
#
_symmetry.space_group_name_H-M   'P 1'
#
loop_
_entity.id
_entity.type
_entity.pdbx_description
1 polymer ?
#
loop_
_entity_poly.entity_id
_entity_poly.type
_entity_poly.pdbx_seq_one_letter_code
_entity_poly.pdbx_strand_id
1 'polypeptide(L)'
;MKVNKAKSIILLSVIVTLFVAGSVANQPGVEAAATTFFTLTYKAYASNPYPDYANFVKQHLARIGINVDIVIEDWGAFLDTLLGTRDFDITNIGFGGGGADFFGLPGDAFRENSSLNCFGYDITMDFDEELGTGLNEWYLLQGNLILPPDSEERIQHAWDWADYMQSELLPMKPLFAPLAYNAYWNNLVGYNISEGIRQSWGKMSWDGLHPGQEAANEFIITDSAWSELNPFFYSDGPSGTIIGYTLDSLIDIDADLSLWPLIASGWTWENDYTLDFTIRDDVYWPDYGTFSGEQVTADDVYFTLYCWQEISVRHATWYWLDSFEKLDDMTIRLHIDGDPDTPEADPYAATLIDAATWIVPEHWLNQTQEADGITPDITHPSWTDYSTNVWGTDIFEIDDYTEAVETILTVNPDSWHLDTAITSDPDLDYLRRYGDYSGGLDTMIRRIIPDPQTSLLEFEAG
;
A
#
# COMPACT_ATOMS: atom_id res chain seq x y z
N MET A 1 9.01 -39.33 -19.25
CA MET A 1 10.02 -40.21 -18.61
C MET A 1 9.41 -40.74 -17.30
N LYS A 2 9.25 -42.05 -17.10
CA LYS A 2 8.59 -42.59 -15.88
C LYS A 2 9.51 -42.38 -14.67
N VAL A 3 9.21 -41.39 -13.84
CA VAL A 3 9.91 -41.14 -12.58
C VAL A 3 9.68 -42.35 -11.67
N ASN A 4 10.79 -42.98 -11.27
CA ASN A 4 10.81 -44.21 -10.51
C ASN A 4 10.39 -43.89 -9.06
N LYS A 5 9.10 -44.07 -8.72
CA LYS A 5 8.50 -43.75 -7.40
C LYS A 5 9.32 -44.25 -6.21
N ALA A 6 10.10 -45.33 -6.37
CA ALA A 6 10.99 -45.86 -5.33
C ALA A 6 12.16 -44.93 -4.98
N LYS A 7 12.68 -44.14 -5.93
CA LYS A 7 13.78 -43.19 -5.67
C LYS A 7 13.30 -41.92 -4.95
N SER A 8 12.10 -41.42 -5.26
CA SER A 8 11.51 -40.27 -4.54
C SER A 8 11.19 -40.60 -3.08
N ILE A 9 10.70 -41.81 -2.78
CA ILE A 9 10.39 -42.22 -1.39
C ILE A 9 11.67 -42.30 -0.56
N ILE A 10 12.76 -42.81 -1.13
CA ILE A 10 14.06 -42.91 -0.43
C ILE A 10 14.68 -41.52 -0.22
N LEU A 11 14.58 -40.61 -1.19
CA LEU A 11 15.09 -39.25 -1.04
C LEU A 11 14.29 -38.47 0.02
N LEU A 12 12.95 -38.57 0.01
CA LEU A 12 12.08 -37.94 1.00
C LEU A 12 12.36 -38.46 2.43
N SER A 13 12.57 -39.78 2.58
CA SER A 13 12.87 -40.36 3.89
C SER A 13 14.28 -40.03 4.38
N VAL A 14 15.28 -39.89 3.51
CA VAL A 14 16.62 -39.42 3.89
C VAL A 14 16.60 -37.94 4.29
N ILE A 15 15.83 -37.09 3.58
CA ILE A 15 15.66 -35.67 3.92
C ILE A 15 14.93 -35.52 5.27
N VAL A 16 13.84 -36.26 5.50
CA VAL A 16 13.14 -36.26 6.80
C VAL A 16 14.05 -36.74 7.92
N THR A 17 14.91 -37.75 7.68
CA THR A 17 15.83 -38.25 8.72
C THR A 17 16.96 -37.25 9.01
N LEU A 18 17.45 -36.52 8.01
CA LEU A 18 18.45 -35.45 8.19
C LEU A 18 17.86 -34.24 8.94
N PHE A 19 16.59 -33.90 8.71
CA PHE A 19 15.87 -32.85 9.48
C PHE A 19 15.62 -33.26 10.93
N VAL A 20 15.30 -34.53 11.19
CA VAL A 20 15.19 -35.04 12.55
C VAL A 20 16.55 -35.04 13.25
N ALA A 21 17.65 -35.34 12.54
CA ALA A 21 18.99 -35.36 13.15
C ALA A 21 19.55 -33.96 13.44
N GLY A 22 19.27 -32.96 12.57
CA GLY A 22 19.67 -31.57 12.77
C GLY A 22 18.91 -30.87 13.91
N SER A 23 17.67 -31.26 14.17
CA SER A 23 16.86 -30.72 15.28
C SER A 23 17.20 -31.31 16.65
N VAL A 24 18.04 -32.34 16.75
CA VAL A 24 18.49 -32.90 18.05
C VAL A 24 19.75 -32.20 18.59
N ALA A 25 20.51 -31.49 17.75
CA ALA A 25 21.81 -30.94 18.14
C ALA A 25 21.75 -29.60 18.89
N ASN A 26 20.61 -28.92 18.87
CA ASN A 26 20.30 -27.76 19.71
C ASN A 26 18.84 -27.88 20.18
N GLN A 27 18.60 -28.75 21.16
CA GLN A 27 17.44 -28.56 22.02
C GLN A 27 17.78 -27.36 22.92
N PRO A 28 17.21 -26.15 22.71
CA PRO A 28 17.34 -25.10 23.72
C PRO A 28 16.90 -25.70 25.05
N GLY A 29 17.74 -25.57 26.08
CA GLY A 29 17.44 -26.14 27.39
C GLY A 29 16.05 -25.71 27.82
N VAL A 30 15.16 -26.67 28.06
CA VAL A 30 13.84 -26.40 28.63
C VAL A 30 14.08 -25.97 30.07
N GLU A 31 14.24 -24.66 30.29
CA GLU A 31 14.18 -24.09 31.63
C GLU A 31 12.77 -24.35 32.16
N ALA A 32 12.69 -24.95 33.36
CA ALA A 32 11.41 -25.11 34.03
C ALA A 32 10.79 -23.72 34.23
N ALA A 33 9.57 -23.52 33.72
CA ALA A 33 8.81 -22.31 34.01
C ALA A 33 8.78 -22.09 35.52
N ALA A 34 9.15 -20.89 35.97
CA ALA A 34 9.02 -20.55 37.38
C ALA A 34 7.56 -20.71 37.80
N THR A 35 7.31 -21.00 39.07
CA THR A 35 5.93 -21.17 39.56
C THR A 35 5.11 -19.94 39.21
N THR A 36 4.03 -20.15 38.46
CA THR A 36 3.14 -19.08 38.02
C THR A 36 2.56 -18.36 39.23
N PHE A 37 2.74 -17.03 39.29
CA PHE A 37 2.13 -16.19 40.33
C PHE A 37 1.20 -15.12 39.76
N PHE A 38 1.16 -15.00 38.42
CA PHE A 38 0.41 -13.96 37.73
C PHE A 38 0.05 -14.43 36.32
N THR A 39 -1.14 -14.05 35.83
CA THR A 39 -1.60 -14.36 34.47
C THR A 39 -2.01 -13.07 33.78
N LEU A 40 -1.54 -12.89 32.55
CA LEU A 40 -1.91 -11.80 31.65
C LEU A 40 -2.74 -12.34 30.48
N THR A 41 -3.69 -11.55 30.00
CA THR A 41 -4.44 -11.79 28.77
C THR A 41 -3.78 -11.03 27.63
N TYR A 42 -3.41 -11.77 26.58
CA TYR A 42 -2.83 -11.26 25.35
C TYR A 42 -3.84 -11.39 24.22
N LYS A 43 -4.23 -10.27 23.61
CA LYS A 43 -5.07 -10.23 22.39
C LYS A 43 -4.19 -10.11 21.15
N ALA A 44 -4.41 -10.96 20.15
CA ALA A 44 -3.67 -10.92 18.90
C ALA A 44 -4.62 -11.00 17.70
N TYR A 45 -4.36 -10.18 16.68
CA TYR A 45 -4.99 -10.30 15.38
C TYR A 45 -4.61 -11.63 14.71
N ALA A 46 -5.55 -12.27 14.01
CA ALA A 46 -5.41 -13.59 13.42
C ALA A 46 -4.43 -13.73 12.24
N SER A 47 -3.78 -12.65 11.78
CA SER A 47 -2.80 -12.71 10.69
C SER A 47 -1.37 -12.92 11.20
N ASN A 48 -0.53 -13.59 10.41
CA ASN A 48 0.92 -13.62 10.69
C ASN A 48 1.47 -12.18 10.49
N PRO A 49 2.33 -11.66 11.38
CA PRO A 49 3.07 -12.33 12.46
C PRO A 49 2.51 -12.19 13.89
N TYR A 50 1.30 -11.66 14.05
CA TYR A 50 0.79 -11.26 15.37
C TYR A 50 0.67 -12.43 16.39
N PRO A 51 0.15 -13.62 16.04
CA PRO A 51 0.09 -14.77 16.96
C PRO A 51 1.46 -15.33 17.32
N ASP A 52 2.45 -15.25 16.41
CA ASP A 52 3.80 -15.75 16.67
C ASP A 52 4.51 -14.89 17.72
N TYR A 53 4.30 -13.58 17.68
CA TYR A 53 4.80 -12.66 18.70
C TYR A 53 4.17 -12.92 20.07
N ALA A 54 2.85 -13.15 20.12
CA ALA A 54 2.17 -13.50 21.37
C ALA A 54 2.76 -14.78 21.99
N ASN A 55 3.04 -15.79 21.17
CA ASN A 55 3.71 -17.02 21.60
C ASN A 55 5.13 -16.78 22.11
N PHE A 56 5.90 -15.92 21.44
CA PHE A 56 7.24 -15.54 21.88
C PHE A 56 7.21 -14.86 23.26
N VAL A 57 6.33 -13.86 23.44
CA VAL A 57 6.14 -13.15 24.72
C VAL A 57 5.75 -14.13 25.83
N LYS A 58 4.80 -15.03 25.55
CA LYS A 58 4.39 -16.09 26.49
C LYS A 58 5.56 -16.96 26.94
N GLN A 59 6.41 -17.39 26.02
CA GLN A 59 7.58 -18.23 26.34
C GLN A 59 8.59 -17.49 27.22
N HIS A 60 8.82 -16.21 26.98
CA HIS A 60 9.75 -15.39 27.74
C HIS A 60 9.22 -15.06 29.14
N LEU A 61 7.95 -14.66 29.26
CA LEU A 61 7.31 -14.35 30.54
C LEU A 61 7.15 -15.57 31.45
N ALA A 62 6.97 -16.77 30.86
CA ALA A 62 6.94 -18.01 31.63
C ALA A 62 8.24 -18.27 32.41
N ARG A 63 9.40 -17.79 31.92
CA ARG A 63 10.69 -17.93 32.61
C ARG A 63 10.75 -17.16 33.94
N ILE A 64 9.97 -16.08 34.04
CA ILE A 64 9.88 -15.26 35.26
C ILE A 64 8.59 -15.53 36.04
N GLY A 65 7.82 -16.58 35.72
CA GLY A 65 6.64 -17.00 36.49
C GLY A 65 5.36 -16.22 36.16
N ILE A 66 5.32 -15.57 34.99
CA ILE A 66 4.11 -14.92 34.48
C ILE A 66 3.54 -15.78 33.36
N ASN A 67 2.29 -16.22 33.51
CA ASN A 67 1.56 -16.92 32.46
C ASN A 67 0.89 -15.91 31.52
N VAL A 68 0.73 -16.29 30.26
CA VAL A 68 0.04 -15.49 29.25
C VAL A 68 -1.04 -16.35 28.59
N ASP A 69 -2.29 -15.93 28.70
CA ASP A 69 -3.40 -16.49 27.96
C ASP A 69 -3.54 -15.75 26.63
N ILE A 70 -3.46 -16.47 25.51
CA ILE A 70 -3.45 -15.86 24.17
C ILE A 70 -4.82 -16.07 23.56
N VAL A 71 -5.47 -14.98 23.18
CA VAL A 71 -6.75 -14.98 22.49
C VAL A 71 -6.55 -14.37 21.11
N ILE A 72 -6.87 -15.15 20.07
CA ILE A 72 -6.73 -14.75 18.68
C ILE A 72 -8.10 -14.29 18.16
N GLU A 73 -8.14 -13.11 17.56
CA GLU A 73 -9.36 -12.46 17.07
C GLU A 73 -9.22 -12.11 15.58
N ASP A 74 -10.34 -12.15 14.83
CA ASP A 74 -10.39 -11.55 13.50
C ASP A 74 -10.28 -10.02 13.57
N TRP A 75 -10.04 -9.36 12.43
CA TRP A 75 -9.75 -7.92 12.40
C TRP A 75 -10.88 -7.06 13.00
N GLY A 76 -12.14 -7.37 12.67
CA GLY A 76 -13.28 -6.60 13.18
C GLY A 76 -13.42 -6.73 14.70
N ALA A 77 -13.38 -7.95 15.22
CA ALA A 77 -13.44 -8.20 16.66
C ALA A 77 -12.21 -7.64 17.41
N PHE A 78 -11.04 -7.67 16.78
CA PHE A 78 -9.82 -7.11 17.34
C PHE A 78 -9.89 -5.59 17.45
N LEU A 79 -10.42 -4.89 16.43
CA LEU A 79 -10.65 -3.45 16.47
C LEU A 79 -11.65 -3.05 17.57
N ASP A 80 -12.75 -3.78 17.70
CA ASP A 80 -13.73 -3.56 18.78
C ASP A 80 -13.08 -3.71 20.17
N THR A 81 -12.19 -4.69 20.33
CA THR A 81 -11.44 -4.89 21.57
C THR A 81 -10.42 -3.78 21.80
N LEU A 82 -9.70 -3.37 20.76
CA LEU A 82 -8.65 -2.35 20.83
C LEU A 82 -9.22 -0.96 21.12
N LEU A 83 -10.23 -0.54 20.36
CA LEU A 83 -10.77 0.82 20.38
C LEU A 83 -11.95 0.97 21.35
N GLY A 84 -12.76 -0.08 21.50
CA GLY A 84 -13.98 -0.05 22.29
C GLY A 84 -13.80 -0.56 23.72
N THR A 85 -13.63 -1.88 23.89
CA THR A 85 -13.71 -2.52 25.21
C THR A 85 -12.44 -2.36 26.04
N ARG A 86 -11.28 -2.30 25.39
CA ARG A 86 -9.95 -2.28 26.01
C ARG A 86 -9.71 -3.45 26.97
N ASP A 87 -10.37 -4.60 26.74
CA ASP A 87 -10.29 -5.80 27.60
C ASP A 87 -9.08 -6.67 27.25
N PHE A 88 -7.90 -6.19 27.60
CA PHE A 88 -6.63 -6.90 27.44
C PHE A 88 -5.54 -6.35 28.36
N ASP A 89 -4.53 -7.17 28.67
CA ASP A 89 -3.32 -6.69 29.36
C ASP A 89 -2.19 -6.39 28.37
N ILE A 90 -2.08 -7.20 27.31
CA ILE A 90 -1.09 -7.04 26.25
C ILE A 90 -1.80 -7.19 24.90
N THR A 91 -1.43 -6.34 23.95
CA THR A 91 -1.74 -6.53 22.54
C THR A 91 -0.54 -6.10 21.72
N ASN A 92 -0.45 -6.56 20.48
CA ASN A 92 0.47 -6.01 19.51
C ASN A 92 -0.30 -5.60 18.27
N ILE A 93 -0.06 -4.36 17.86
CA ILE A 93 -0.55 -3.80 16.62
C ILE A 93 0.66 -3.35 15.80
N GLY A 94 0.60 -3.59 14.50
CA GLY A 94 1.58 -3.06 13.56
C GLY A 94 1.05 -1.71 13.12
N PHE A 95 1.85 -0.65 13.32
CA PHE A 95 1.60 0.66 12.71
C PHE A 95 2.17 0.70 11.28
N GLY A 96 1.91 -0.35 10.52
CA GLY A 96 2.25 -0.44 9.10
C GLY A 96 0.99 -0.84 8.35
N GLY A 97 0.57 -0.01 7.39
CA GLY A 97 -0.62 -0.31 6.59
C GLY A 97 -1.44 0.88 6.11
N GLY A 98 -0.88 2.08 5.97
CA GLY A 98 -1.65 3.25 5.55
C GLY A 98 -0.74 4.46 5.45
N GLY A 99 -0.79 5.11 4.30
CA GLY A 99 0.13 6.16 3.93
C GLY A 99 1.51 5.64 3.56
N ALA A 100 2.07 6.21 2.50
CA ALA A 100 3.49 6.08 2.19
C ALA A 100 4.37 6.76 3.27
N ASP A 101 3.76 7.53 4.18
CA ASP A 101 4.44 8.53 4.99
C ASP A 101 4.46 8.23 6.49
N PHE A 102 5.62 8.47 7.11
CA PHE A 102 5.89 8.23 8.53
C PHE A 102 5.00 9.07 9.47
N PHE A 103 4.55 10.25 9.04
CA PHE A 103 3.67 11.12 9.82
C PHE A 103 2.17 10.94 9.49
N GLY A 104 1.84 10.06 8.53
CA GLY A 104 0.46 9.68 8.20
C GLY A 104 -0.15 8.79 9.26
N LEU A 105 -0.09 7.46 9.10
CA LEU A 105 -0.73 6.52 10.03
C LEU A 105 -0.22 6.60 11.49
N PRO A 106 1.08 6.74 11.76
CA PRO A 106 1.53 7.00 13.13
C PRO A 106 0.94 8.33 13.65
N GLY A 107 0.83 9.36 12.82
CA GLY A 107 0.12 10.59 13.16
C GLY A 107 -1.33 10.32 13.55
N ASP A 108 -2.05 9.52 12.77
CA ASP A 108 -3.45 9.17 13.06
C ASP A 108 -3.65 8.46 14.41
N ALA A 109 -2.66 7.69 14.85
CA ALA A 109 -2.73 7.02 16.15
C ALA A 109 -2.51 7.96 17.34
N PHE A 110 -1.85 9.11 17.13
CA PHE A 110 -1.39 10.02 18.19
C PHE A 110 -1.90 11.45 18.04
N ARG A 111 -2.98 11.69 17.29
CA ARG A 111 -3.65 13.00 17.22
C ARG A 111 -4.89 13.05 18.07
N GLU A 112 -5.20 14.20 18.66
CA GLU A 112 -6.34 14.33 19.59
C GLU A 112 -7.66 13.93 18.93
N ASN A 113 -7.78 14.30 17.65
CA ASN A 113 -9.00 14.27 16.87
C ASN A 113 -9.01 13.23 15.75
N SER A 114 -7.94 12.43 15.60
CA SER A 114 -7.89 11.43 14.53
C SER A 114 -8.74 10.19 14.86
N SER A 115 -9.28 9.58 13.80
CA SER A 115 -10.11 8.38 13.86
C SER A 115 -9.44 7.16 14.51
N LEU A 116 -8.11 7.12 14.53
CA LEU A 116 -7.30 6.04 15.10
C LEU A 116 -6.68 6.36 16.45
N ASN A 117 -7.05 7.46 17.13
CA ASN A 117 -6.53 7.90 18.45
C ASN A 117 -6.78 6.85 19.57
N CYS A 118 -6.16 5.69 19.44
CA CYS A 118 -6.36 4.49 20.23
C CYS A 118 -5.66 4.60 21.58
N PHE A 119 -4.69 5.51 21.66
CA PHE A 119 -3.97 5.84 22.88
C PHE A 119 -4.65 6.94 23.70
N GLY A 120 -5.65 7.62 23.15
CA GLY A 120 -6.41 8.67 23.83
C GLY A 120 -5.54 9.89 24.14
N TYR A 121 -4.66 10.25 23.20
CA TYR A 121 -3.93 11.51 23.26
C TYR A 121 -4.92 12.68 23.22
N ASP A 122 -4.62 13.74 23.97
CA ASP A 122 -5.39 14.98 24.08
C ASP A 122 -4.36 16.10 24.23
N ILE A 123 -4.57 17.25 23.56
CA ILE A 123 -3.54 18.30 23.51
C ILE A 123 -3.25 18.88 24.89
N THR A 124 -4.12 18.69 25.88
CA THR A 124 -3.89 19.14 27.25
C THR A 124 -2.84 18.30 27.98
N MET A 125 -2.47 17.14 27.44
CA MET A 125 -1.42 16.27 28.01
C MET A 125 -0.03 16.92 27.92
N ASP A 126 0.20 17.74 26.89
CA ASP A 126 1.48 18.39 26.60
C ASP A 126 1.33 19.79 25.98
N PHE A 127 0.30 20.52 26.39
CA PHE A 127 -0.01 21.85 25.86
C PHE A 127 1.16 22.83 26.03
N ASP A 128 1.58 23.45 24.93
CA ASP A 128 2.58 24.51 24.91
C ASP A 128 1.90 25.88 24.67
N GLU A 129 2.07 26.81 25.62
CA GLU A 129 1.43 28.13 25.57
C GLU A 129 1.95 29.02 24.44
N GLU A 130 3.19 28.83 23.98
CA GLU A 130 3.79 29.63 22.90
C GLU A 130 3.31 29.13 21.53
N LEU A 131 3.18 27.82 21.36
CA LEU A 131 2.71 27.19 20.12
C LEU A 131 1.17 27.19 20.01
N GLY A 132 0.46 27.30 21.13
CA GLY A 132 -1.01 27.28 21.16
C GLY A 132 -1.62 25.92 20.84
N THR A 133 -0.84 24.85 20.93
CA THR A 133 -1.23 23.45 20.69
C THR A 133 -0.39 22.50 21.55
N GLY A 134 -0.72 21.21 21.57
CA GLY A 134 0.13 20.16 22.16
C GLY A 134 1.45 20.02 21.39
N LEU A 135 2.56 19.79 22.09
CA LEU A 135 3.88 19.69 21.46
C LEU A 135 3.95 18.51 20.47
N ASN A 136 3.30 17.38 20.78
CA ASN A 136 3.15 16.25 19.87
C ASN A 136 2.36 16.62 18.60
N GLU A 137 1.27 17.37 18.72
CA GLU A 137 0.55 17.87 17.53
C GLU A 137 1.49 18.71 16.68
N TRP A 138 2.20 19.67 17.29
CA TRP A 138 3.17 20.49 16.57
C TRP A 138 4.22 19.65 15.82
N TYR A 139 4.77 18.61 16.45
CA TYR A 139 5.73 17.71 15.79
C TYR A 139 5.13 17.06 14.55
N LEU A 140 3.91 16.51 14.65
CA LEU A 140 3.25 15.87 13.52
C LEU A 140 3.02 16.86 12.37
N LEU A 141 2.61 18.10 12.68
CA LEU A 141 2.41 19.15 11.68
C LEU A 141 3.69 19.55 10.97
N GLN A 142 4.73 19.85 11.73
CA GLN A 142 6.01 20.25 11.14
C GLN A 142 6.61 19.11 10.31
N GLY A 143 6.43 17.87 10.74
CA GLY A 143 6.87 16.70 9.98
C GLY A 143 6.27 16.64 8.58
N ASN A 144 4.98 16.97 8.41
CA ASN A 144 4.31 17.02 7.11
C ASN A 144 4.79 18.17 6.22
N LEU A 145 5.31 19.26 6.79
CA LEU A 145 5.74 20.44 6.05
C LEU A 145 7.19 20.38 5.57
N ILE A 146 8.03 19.51 6.16
CA ILE A 146 9.44 19.38 5.76
C ILE A 146 9.51 18.54 4.48
N LEU A 147 9.92 19.17 3.39
CA LEU A 147 10.14 18.52 2.09
C LEU A 147 11.61 18.63 1.66
N PRO A 148 12.17 17.62 0.95
CA PRO A 148 11.50 16.39 0.55
C PRO A 148 11.29 15.41 1.71
N PRO A 149 10.32 14.48 1.59
CA PRO A 149 9.98 13.50 2.63
C PRO A 149 11.12 12.57 3.09
N ASP A 150 12.18 12.39 2.31
CA ASP A 150 13.40 11.63 2.65
C ASP A 150 14.56 12.50 3.17
N SER A 151 14.34 13.80 3.33
CA SER A 151 15.40 14.73 3.77
C SER A 151 15.96 14.34 5.14
N GLU A 152 17.27 14.55 5.31
CA GLU A 152 17.95 14.34 6.60
C GLU A 152 17.31 15.18 7.72
N GLU A 153 16.80 16.36 7.37
CA GLU A 153 16.04 17.23 8.28
C GLU A 153 14.76 16.56 8.78
N ARG A 154 13.95 16.00 7.89
CA ARG A 154 12.69 15.34 8.25
C ARG A 154 12.92 14.05 9.03
N ILE A 155 13.95 13.28 8.64
CA ILE A 155 14.36 12.08 9.37
C ILE A 155 14.77 12.47 10.80
N GLN A 156 15.58 13.50 10.98
CA GLN A 156 15.96 13.96 12.32
C GLN A 156 14.74 14.45 13.12
N HIS A 157 13.82 15.17 12.49
CA HIS A 157 12.57 15.61 13.12
C HIS A 157 11.71 14.42 13.60
N ALA A 158 11.64 13.35 12.80
CA ALA A 158 10.97 12.10 13.18
C ALA A 158 11.65 11.40 14.38
N TRP A 159 12.98 11.40 14.44
CA TRP A 159 13.72 10.87 15.60
C TRP A 159 13.47 11.70 16.86
N ASP A 160 13.49 13.02 16.75
CA ASP A 160 13.26 13.93 17.87
C ASP A 160 11.83 13.77 18.41
N TRP A 161 10.84 13.65 17.52
CA TRP A 161 9.46 13.33 17.87
C TRP A 161 9.33 11.96 18.55
N ALA A 162 9.95 10.91 17.98
CA ALA A 162 9.90 9.57 18.54
C ALA A 162 10.55 9.49 19.94
N ASP A 163 11.64 10.22 20.16
CA ASP A 163 12.29 10.33 21.47
C ASP A 163 11.39 11.08 22.47
N TYR A 164 10.76 12.18 22.05
CA TYR A 164 9.80 12.92 22.86
C TYR A 164 8.60 12.06 23.27
N MET A 165 7.98 11.36 22.32
CA MET A 165 6.86 10.45 22.58
C MET A 165 7.23 9.40 23.63
N GLN A 166 8.41 8.79 23.48
CA GLN A 166 8.89 7.75 24.39
C GLN A 166 9.22 8.27 25.80
N SER A 167 9.64 9.53 25.94
CA SER A 167 10.05 10.08 27.24
C SER A 167 8.90 10.74 28.00
N GLU A 168 8.00 11.44 27.30
CA GLU A 168 7.01 12.32 27.95
C GLU A 168 5.57 11.81 27.90
N LEU A 169 5.12 11.22 26.79
CA LEU A 169 3.70 10.92 26.56
C LEU A 169 3.38 9.43 26.65
N LEU A 170 4.05 8.62 25.83
CA LEU A 170 3.71 7.23 25.57
C LEU A 170 5.00 6.39 25.58
N PRO A 171 5.29 5.66 26.67
CA PRO A 171 6.48 4.81 26.75
C PRO A 171 6.32 3.56 25.88
N MET A 172 6.31 3.75 24.56
CA MET A 172 6.36 2.69 23.57
C MET A 172 7.79 2.17 23.52
N LYS A 173 7.97 0.86 23.69
CA LYS A 173 9.25 0.22 23.45
C LYS A 173 9.21 -0.45 22.08
N PRO A 174 10.05 -0.04 21.11
CA PRO A 174 10.17 -0.79 19.87
C PRO A 174 10.63 -2.20 20.21
N LEU A 175 9.78 -3.19 19.96
CA LEU A 175 10.08 -4.60 20.29
C LEU A 175 11.07 -5.17 19.27
N PHE A 176 10.85 -4.92 17.98
CA PHE A 176 11.73 -5.25 16.86
C PHE A 176 11.19 -4.56 15.60
N ALA A 177 12.05 -4.37 14.61
CA ALA A 177 11.63 -4.05 13.25
C ALA A 177 11.59 -5.37 12.45
N PRO A 178 10.43 -5.78 11.89
CA PRO A 178 10.39 -6.97 11.06
C PRO A 178 11.23 -6.75 9.79
N LEU A 179 12.05 -7.73 9.42
CA LEU A 179 12.75 -7.73 8.13
C LEU A 179 11.95 -8.57 7.15
N ALA A 180 11.53 -7.96 6.04
CA ALA A 180 10.96 -8.66 4.90
C ALA A 180 12.08 -9.00 3.91
N TYR A 181 12.06 -10.23 3.39
CA TYR A 181 13.01 -10.68 2.38
C TYR A 181 12.23 -11.22 1.18
N ASN A 182 12.60 -10.78 -0.02
CA ASN A 182 12.13 -11.36 -1.27
C ASN A 182 13.25 -12.19 -1.89
N ALA A 183 12.89 -13.31 -2.51
CA ALA A 183 13.79 -14.12 -3.31
C ALA A 183 13.47 -13.89 -4.80
N TYR A 184 14.50 -13.62 -5.59
CA TYR A 184 14.40 -13.54 -7.04
C TYR A 184 15.68 -14.11 -7.66
N TRP A 185 15.60 -14.54 -8.91
CA TRP A 185 16.73 -15.13 -9.61
C TRP A 185 17.82 -14.07 -9.87
N ASN A 186 19.08 -14.45 -9.69
CA ASN A 186 20.21 -13.52 -9.77
C ASN A 186 20.52 -12.99 -11.18
N ASN A 187 19.91 -13.58 -12.21
CA ASN A 187 19.94 -13.12 -13.60
C ASN A 187 18.81 -12.12 -13.92
N LEU A 188 17.92 -11.82 -12.96
CA LEU A 188 17.02 -10.67 -13.07
C LEU A 188 17.84 -9.40 -12.85
N VAL A 189 17.96 -8.59 -13.89
CA VAL A 189 18.68 -7.31 -13.88
C VAL A 189 17.66 -6.19 -13.71
N GLY A 190 18.03 -5.14 -12.98
CA GLY A 190 17.26 -3.88 -12.94
C GLY A 190 16.09 -3.82 -11.95
N TYR A 191 15.70 -4.95 -11.33
CA TYR A 191 14.67 -4.94 -10.30
C TYR A 191 15.17 -4.32 -8.99
N ASN A 192 14.46 -3.30 -8.50
CA ASN A 192 14.66 -2.71 -7.18
C ASN A 192 13.42 -2.96 -6.31
N ILE A 193 13.62 -3.70 -5.22
CA ILE A 193 12.56 -4.06 -4.27
C ILE A 193 11.89 -2.83 -3.63
N SER A 194 12.64 -1.77 -3.38
CA SER A 194 12.11 -0.55 -2.77
C SER A 194 11.22 0.21 -3.75
N GLU A 195 11.63 0.30 -5.02
CA GLU A 195 10.87 0.91 -6.13
C GLU A 195 9.62 0.09 -6.52
N GLY A 196 9.64 -1.22 -6.25
CA GLY A 196 8.58 -2.12 -6.68
C GLY A 196 8.62 -2.37 -8.19
N ILE A 197 7.66 -3.18 -8.66
CA ILE A 197 7.65 -3.66 -10.05
C ILE A 197 7.37 -2.53 -11.04
N ARG A 198 6.38 -1.68 -10.76
CA ARG A 198 5.95 -0.58 -11.64
C ARG A 198 7.11 0.33 -12.05
N GLN A 199 7.83 0.88 -11.06
CA GLN A 199 9.00 1.76 -11.30
C GLN A 199 10.22 1.00 -11.82
N SER A 200 10.37 -0.29 -11.49
CA SER A 200 11.49 -1.08 -11.99
C SER A 200 11.31 -1.57 -13.43
N TRP A 201 10.07 -1.70 -13.93
CA TRP A 201 9.77 -2.54 -15.10
C TRP A 201 10.58 -2.19 -16.34
N GLY A 202 10.63 -0.92 -16.73
CA GLY A 202 11.37 -0.48 -17.91
C GLY A 202 12.90 -0.59 -17.75
N LYS A 203 13.41 -0.86 -16.55
CA LYS A 203 14.82 -1.15 -16.25
C LYS A 203 15.10 -2.65 -16.24
N MET A 204 14.05 -3.47 -16.15
CA MET A 204 14.17 -4.90 -15.91
C MET A 204 14.49 -5.69 -17.18
N SER A 205 15.35 -6.70 -17.03
CA SER A 205 15.66 -7.66 -18.10
C SER A 205 16.20 -8.97 -17.52
N TRP A 206 16.21 -10.03 -18.33
CA TRP A 206 16.85 -11.30 -18.00
C TRP A 206 18.23 -11.42 -18.65
N ASP A 207 19.29 -11.60 -17.85
CA ASP A 207 20.62 -11.99 -18.32
C ASP A 207 20.67 -13.51 -18.61
N GLY A 208 20.07 -13.89 -19.74
CA GLY A 208 19.84 -15.29 -20.09
C GLY A 208 18.73 -15.94 -19.26
N LEU A 209 18.51 -17.24 -19.46
CA LEU A 209 17.43 -17.99 -18.81
C LEU A 209 17.93 -18.70 -17.54
N HIS A 210 17.11 -18.73 -16.49
CA HIS A 210 17.29 -19.64 -15.37
C HIS A 210 16.65 -21.01 -15.66
N PRO A 211 17.01 -22.09 -14.93
CA PRO A 211 16.31 -23.37 -15.05
C PRO A 211 14.81 -23.19 -14.83
N GLY A 212 13.98 -23.84 -15.66
CA GLY A 212 12.51 -23.76 -15.60
C GLY A 212 11.89 -22.60 -16.38
N GLN A 213 12.65 -21.52 -16.61
CA GLN A 213 12.18 -20.38 -17.41
C GLN A 213 11.94 -20.77 -18.88
N GLU A 214 10.72 -20.57 -19.37
CA GLU A 214 10.35 -20.86 -20.76
C GLU A 214 10.64 -19.68 -21.69
N ALA A 215 10.47 -18.45 -21.21
CA ALA A 215 10.58 -17.23 -22.01
C ALA A 215 11.31 -16.10 -21.26
N ALA A 216 12.04 -15.28 -22.01
CA ALA A 216 12.80 -14.13 -21.48
C ALA A 216 12.00 -12.81 -21.53
N ASN A 217 10.77 -12.83 -22.02
CA ASN A 217 9.86 -11.68 -22.02
C ASN A 217 8.83 -11.74 -20.88
N GLU A 218 8.84 -12.81 -20.08
CA GLU A 218 7.92 -13.01 -18.96
C GLU A 218 8.60 -12.75 -17.62
N PHE A 219 7.85 -12.13 -16.69
CA PHE A 219 8.19 -12.03 -15.28
C PHE A 219 7.09 -12.70 -14.45
N ILE A 220 7.44 -13.74 -13.69
CA ILE A 220 6.50 -14.50 -12.87
C ILE A 220 6.72 -14.15 -11.40
N ILE A 221 5.65 -13.74 -10.72
CA ILE A 221 5.66 -13.44 -9.28
C ILE A 221 4.53 -14.20 -8.58
N THR A 222 4.76 -14.62 -7.34
CA THR A 222 3.72 -15.22 -6.52
C THR A 222 2.89 -14.15 -5.81
N ASP A 223 1.59 -14.37 -5.75
CA ASP A 223 0.61 -13.47 -5.15
C ASP A 223 -0.53 -14.25 -4.47
N SER A 224 -1.54 -13.52 -3.97
CA SER A 224 -2.81 -14.06 -3.49
C SER A 224 -3.97 -13.72 -4.45
N ALA A 225 -5.12 -14.36 -4.28
CA ALA A 225 -6.30 -14.06 -5.09
C ALA A 225 -6.82 -12.64 -4.78
N TRP A 226 -7.11 -11.87 -5.83
CA TRP A 226 -7.84 -10.61 -5.77
C TRP A 226 -9.36 -10.86 -5.70
N SER A 227 -10.13 -9.84 -5.31
CA SER A 227 -11.58 -9.97 -5.13
C SER A 227 -12.41 -8.99 -5.97
N GLU A 228 -11.90 -7.80 -6.24
CA GLU A 228 -12.62 -6.71 -6.89
C GLU A 228 -11.62 -5.71 -7.47
N LEU A 229 -11.70 -5.40 -8.77
CA LEU A 229 -10.74 -4.51 -9.45
C LEU A 229 -11.25 -3.07 -9.65
N ASN A 230 -12.45 -2.75 -9.17
CA ASN A 230 -12.93 -1.38 -9.12
C ASN A 230 -12.20 -0.62 -7.97
N PRO A 231 -11.51 0.49 -8.27
CA PRO A 231 -10.74 1.25 -7.28
C PRO A 231 -11.56 1.78 -6.12
N PHE A 232 -12.87 1.96 -6.28
CA PHE A 232 -13.72 2.52 -5.24
C PHE A 232 -14.27 1.47 -4.26
N PHE A 233 -14.16 0.17 -4.57
CA PHE A 233 -14.84 -0.91 -3.83
C PHE A 233 -13.94 -2.03 -3.30
N TYR A 234 -12.66 -2.08 -3.71
CA TYR A 234 -11.74 -3.11 -3.25
C TYR A 234 -11.39 -3.00 -1.74
N SER A 235 -11.07 -4.13 -1.12
CA SER A 235 -10.68 -4.19 0.32
C SER A 235 -9.44 -5.05 0.60
N ASP A 236 -8.77 -5.55 -0.45
CA ASP A 236 -7.59 -6.42 -0.34
C ASP A 236 -6.38 -5.87 -1.12
N GLY A 237 -5.18 -6.27 -0.69
CA GLY A 237 -3.91 -5.84 -1.29
C GLY A 237 -3.68 -6.30 -2.74
N PRO A 238 -3.94 -7.58 -3.10
CA PRO A 238 -3.81 -8.06 -4.48
C PRO A 238 -4.59 -7.22 -5.49
N SER A 239 -5.86 -6.92 -5.19
CA SER A 239 -6.72 -6.05 -6.01
C SER A 239 -6.08 -4.66 -6.21
N GLY A 240 -5.71 -3.98 -5.12
CA GLY A 240 -5.07 -2.66 -5.19
C GLY A 240 -3.76 -2.67 -5.99
N THR A 241 -3.01 -3.77 -5.92
CA THR A 241 -1.75 -3.91 -6.69
C THR A 241 -2.01 -4.04 -8.19
N ILE A 242 -3.03 -4.80 -8.61
CA ILE A 242 -3.41 -4.91 -10.03
C ILE A 242 -3.89 -3.55 -10.54
N ILE A 243 -4.78 -2.90 -9.79
CA ILE A 243 -5.31 -1.57 -10.12
C ILE A 243 -4.16 -0.58 -10.33
N GLY A 244 -3.21 -0.53 -9.40
CA GLY A 244 -2.05 0.35 -9.46
C GLY A 244 -1.01 0.00 -10.53
N TYR A 245 -1.20 -1.07 -11.31
CA TYR A 245 -0.42 -1.35 -12.53
C TYR A 245 -1.16 -0.91 -13.80
N THR A 246 -2.46 -0.67 -13.70
CA THR A 246 -3.34 -0.32 -14.83
C THR A 246 -3.74 1.15 -14.86
N LEU A 247 -3.67 1.85 -13.71
CA LEU A 247 -4.08 3.24 -13.58
C LEU A 247 -2.92 4.13 -13.14
N ASP A 248 -2.72 5.25 -13.83
CA ASP A 248 -1.83 6.31 -13.35
C ASP A 248 -2.50 7.14 -12.26
N SER A 249 -1.68 7.63 -11.33
CA SER A 249 -2.10 8.57 -10.32
C SER A 249 -2.06 10.04 -10.81
N LEU A 250 -2.77 10.93 -10.10
CA LEU A 250 -2.74 12.37 -10.42
C LEU A 250 -1.31 12.92 -10.36
N ILE A 251 -0.61 12.63 -9.26
CA ILE A 251 0.83 12.82 -9.12
C ILE A 251 1.42 11.50 -8.63
N ASP A 252 2.72 11.32 -8.78
CA ASP A 252 3.38 10.08 -8.43
C ASP A 252 4.35 10.24 -7.26
N ILE A 253 4.59 9.13 -6.58
CA ILE A 253 5.42 9.07 -5.38
C ILE A 253 6.47 7.99 -5.60
N ASP A 254 7.75 8.38 -5.61
CA ASP A 254 8.86 7.45 -5.66
C ASP A 254 9.00 6.68 -4.32
N ALA A 255 9.77 5.58 -4.32
CA ALA A 255 10.02 4.81 -3.10
C ALA A 255 10.72 5.58 -1.97
N ASP A 256 11.40 6.67 -2.31
CA ASP A 256 11.98 7.63 -1.37
C ASP A 256 10.99 8.75 -1.00
N LEU A 257 9.71 8.59 -1.33
CA LEU A 257 8.64 9.54 -1.06
C LEU A 257 8.78 10.88 -1.79
N SER A 258 9.69 10.99 -2.76
CA SER A 258 9.74 12.16 -3.64
C SER A 258 8.47 12.26 -4.47
N LEU A 259 7.90 13.45 -4.53
CA LEU A 259 6.71 13.76 -5.34
C LEU A 259 7.12 14.15 -6.76
N TRP A 260 6.42 13.61 -7.75
CA TRP A 260 6.70 13.84 -9.16
C TRP A 260 5.43 14.15 -9.95
N PRO A 261 5.53 15.00 -10.99
CA PRO A 261 4.48 15.10 -12.00
C PRO A 261 4.15 13.74 -12.62
N LEU A 262 2.87 13.51 -12.91
CA LEU A 262 2.38 12.37 -13.67
C LEU A 262 1.18 12.81 -14.52
N ILE A 263 -0.07 12.45 -14.20
CA ILE A 263 -1.24 13.00 -14.95
C ILE A 263 -1.34 14.53 -14.77
N ALA A 264 -1.04 15.03 -13.58
CA ALA A 264 -0.78 16.44 -13.36
C ALA A 264 0.68 16.75 -13.72
N SER A 265 0.87 17.73 -14.60
CA SER A 265 2.18 18.31 -14.92
C SER A 265 2.77 19.13 -13.76
N GLY A 266 1.94 19.56 -12.81
CA GLY A 266 2.38 20.23 -11.60
C GLY A 266 1.21 20.69 -10.73
N TRP A 267 1.54 21.30 -9.60
CA TRP A 267 0.58 21.86 -8.66
C TRP A 267 1.08 23.18 -8.04
N THR A 268 0.15 24.03 -7.61
CA THR A 268 0.43 25.31 -6.96
C THR A 268 -0.45 25.51 -5.74
N TRP A 269 0.16 25.80 -4.60
CA TRP A 269 -0.55 26.25 -3.41
C TRP A 269 -0.93 27.73 -3.56
N GLU A 270 -2.22 28.01 -3.62
CA GLU A 270 -2.75 29.37 -3.69
C GLU A 270 -2.79 30.03 -2.30
N ASN A 271 -2.97 29.21 -1.27
CA ASN A 271 -2.86 29.52 0.16
C ASN A 271 -2.73 28.19 0.95
N ASP A 272 -2.78 28.24 2.28
CA ASP A 272 -2.59 27.06 3.15
C ASP A 272 -3.65 25.95 2.96
N TYR A 273 -4.81 26.26 2.36
CA TYR A 273 -5.95 25.34 2.21
C TYR A 273 -6.44 25.19 0.76
N THR A 274 -5.77 25.80 -0.21
CA THR A 274 -6.22 25.76 -1.61
C THR A 274 -5.07 25.35 -2.53
N LEU A 275 -5.28 24.29 -3.29
CA LEU A 275 -4.29 23.66 -4.15
C LEU A 275 -4.83 23.51 -5.57
N ASP A 276 -4.10 24.04 -6.55
CA ASP A 276 -4.43 23.92 -7.97
C ASP A 276 -3.51 22.88 -8.61
N PHE A 277 -4.09 21.88 -9.29
CA PHE A 277 -3.36 20.95 -10.15
C PHE A 277 -3.57 21.29 -11.62
N THR A 278 -2.48 21.28 -12.40
CA THR A 278 -2.51 21.45 -13.86
C THR A 278 -2.33 20.08 -14.52
N ILE A 279 -3.33 19.65 -15.28
CA ILE A 279 -3.36 18.38 -16.01
C ILE A 279 -2.65 18.58 -17.35
N ARG A 280 -1.87 17.58 -17.77
CA ARG A 280 -1.17 17.62 -19.05
C ARG A 280 -2.10 17.34 -20.23
N ASP A 281 -1.80 17.94 -21.37
CA ASP A 281 -2.62 17.87 -22.58
C ASP A 281 -2.13 16.82 -23.60
N ASP A 282 -1.19 15.97 -23.23
CA ASP A 282 -0.57 14.96 -24.09
C ASP A 282 -0.91 13.51 -23.72
N VAL A 283 -1.73 13.29 -22.68
CA VAL A 283 -2.18 11.95 -22.27
C VAL A 283 -3.60 11.67 -22.72
N TYR A 284 -3.79 10.49 -23.30
CA TYR A 284 -5.06 10.00 -23.81
C TYR A 284 -5.39 8.65 -23.18
N TRP A 285 -6.68 8.39 -23.00
CA TRP A 285 -7.18 7.08 -22.62
C TRP A 285 -6.92 6.07 -23.75
N PRO A 286 -6.56 4.81 -23.44
CA PRO A 286 -6.51 3.76 -24.44
C PRO A 286 -7.87 3.57 -25.12
N ASP A 287 -7.85 3.10 -26.37
CA ASP A 287 -9.07 2.86 -27.14
C ASP A 287 -9.86 1.67 -26.57
N TYR A 288 -10.75 1.93 -25.61
CA TYR A 288 -11.61 0.91 -25.00
C TYR A 288 -13.06 1.01 -25.50
N GLY A 289 -13.47 0.01 -26.29
CA GLY A 289 -14.85 -0.10 -26.77
C GLY A 289 -15.24 0.98 -27.78
N THR A 290 -16.09 1.93 -27.38
CA THR A 290 -16.68 2.95 -28.27
C THR A 290 -16.09 4.34 -28.12
N PHE A 291 -15.24 4.56 -27.12
CA PHE A 291 -14.58 5.83 -26.85
C PHE A 291 -13.15 5.71 -27.36
N SER A 292 -12.81 6.54 -28.35
CA SER A 292 -11.50 6.49 -29.01
C SER A 292 -10.95 7.90 -29.14
N GLY A 293 -9.66 8.04 -28.83
CA GLY A 293 -8.98 9.33 -28.80
C GLY A 293 -9.49 10.29 -27.72
N GLU A 294 -10.02 9.77 -26.61
CA GLU A 294 -10.45 10.59 -25.49
C GLU A 294 -9.24 11.07 -24.69
N GLN A 295 -9.14 12.38 -24.49
CA GLN A 295 -8.05 13.00 -23.73
C GLN A 295 -8.32 12.88 -22.23
N VAL A 296 -7.28 12.70 -21.41
CA VAL A 296 -7.41 12.85 -19.96
C VAL A 296 -7.58 14.33 -19.62
N THR A 297 -8.62 14.68 -18.88
CA THR A 297 -8.95 16.09 -18.57
C THR A 297 -9.34 16.30 -17.11
N ALA A 298 -9.63 17.56 -16.74
CA ALA A 298 -10.17 17.90 -15.43
C ALA A 298 -11.54 17.24 -15.15
N ASP A 299 -12.26 16.78 -16.17
CA ASP A 299 -13.47 15.98 -15.99
C ASP A 299 -13.19 14.63 -15.33
N ASP A 300 -12.15 13.92 -15.79
CA ASP A 300 -11.73 12.64 -15.22
C ASP A 300 -11.28 12.78 -13.76
N VAL A 301 -10.51 13.84 -13.46
CA VAL A 301 -10.03 14.11 -12.10
C VAL A 301 -11.20 14.51 -11.19
N TYR A 302 -12.08 15.41 -11.64
CA TYR A 302 -13.29 15.78 -10.89
C TYR A 302 -14.15 14.55 -10.58
N PHE A 303 -14.40 13.72 -11.59
CA PHE A 303 -15.19 12.50 -11.44
C PHE A 303 -14.54 11.51 -10.47
N THR A 304 -13.22 11.34 -10.55
CA THR A 304 -12.45 10.48 -9.64
C THR A 304 -12.62 10.93 -8.19
N LEU A 305 -12.43 12.22 -7.91
CA LEU A 305 -12.56 12.80 -6.57
C LEU A 305 -14.00 12.69 -6.04
N TYR A 306 -14.98 12.96 -6.90
CA TYR A 306 -16.40 12.77 -6.57
C TYR A 306 -16.70 11.32 -6.17
N CYS A 307 -16.21 10.34 -6.94
CA CYS A 307 -16.42 8.93 -6.62
C CYS A 307 -15.76 8.53 -5.30
N TRP A 308 -14.59 9.09 -4.99
CA TRP A 308 -13.96 8.87 -3.69
C TRP A 308 -14.80 9.39 -2.53
N GLN A 309 -15.35 10.60 -2.63
CA GLN A 309 -16.13 11.20 -1.54
C GLN A 309 -17.54 10.63 -1.40
N GLU A 310 -18.23 10.36 -2.52
CA GLU A 310 -19.67 10.08 -2.49
C GLU A 310 -20.01 8.60 -2.74
N ILE A 311 -19.11 7.85 -3.38
CA ILE A 311 -19.39 6.47 -3.84
C ILE A 311 -18.54 5.43 -3.11
N SER A 312 -17.28 5.72 -2.83
CA SER A 312 -16.33 4.73 -2.33
C SER A 312 -16.70 4.17 -0.96
N VAL A 313 -16.42 2.87 -0.77
CA VAL A 313 -16.45 2.25 0.57
C VAL A 313 -15.38 2.84 1.51
N ARG A 314 -14.44 3.61 0.97
CA ARG A 314 -13.36 4.30 1.70
C ARG A 314 -13.54 5.82 1.76
N HIS A 315 -14.75 6.35 1.53
CA HIS A 315 -15.01 7.79 1.57
C HIS A 315 -14.52 8.50 2.84
N ALA A 316 -14.47 7.81 3.98
CA ALA A 316 -13.91 8.35 5.23
C ALA A 316 -12.42 8.75 5.13
N THR A 317 -11.66 8.20 4.17
CA THR A 317 -10.26 8.58 3.90
C THR A 317 -10.15 9.90 3.11
N TRP A 318 -11.28 10.46 2.67
CA TRP A 318 -11.36 11.68 1.85
C TRP A 318 -12.10 12.83 2.55
N TYR A 319 -12.35 12.72 3.86
CA TYR A 319 -12.98 13.78 4.63
C TYR A 319 -12.15 15.06 4.71
N TRP A 320 -10.84 14.96 4.47
CA TRP A 320 -9.95 16.11 4.40
C TRP A 320 -10.21 17.06 3.22
N LEU A 321 -10.90 16.58 2.19
CA LEU A 321 -11.23 17.38 1.02
C LEU A 321 -12.59 18.07 1.25
N ASP A 322 -12.60 19.36 1.55
CA ASP A 322 -13.86 20.12 1.77
C ASP A 322 -14.63 20.26 0.46
N SER A 323 -13.95 20.69 -0.61
CA SER A 323 -14.57 20.87 -1.92
C SER A 323 -13.54 20.87 -3.04
N PHE A 324 -14.01 20.68 -4.27
CA PHE A 324 -13.17 20.76 -5.45
C PHE A 324 -13.96 21.31 -6.63
N GLU A 325 -13.29 22.06 -7.49
CA GLU A 325 -13.91 22.72 -8.64
C GLU A 325 -12.97 22.73 -9.83
N LYS A 326 -13.53 22.54 -11.03
CA LYS A 326 -12.78 22.75 -12.27
C LYS A 326 -12.68 24.24 -12.55
N LEU A 327 -11.47 24.74 -12.71
CA LEU A 327 -11.25 26.12 -13.16
C LEU A 327 -11.35 26.22 -14.69
N ASP A 328 -10.90 25.18 -15.39
CA ASP A 328 -11.01 24.95 -16.83
C ASP A 328 -10.83 23.46 -17.15
N ASP A 329 -10.73 23.10 -18.44
CA ASP A 329 -10.63 21.72 -18.91
C ASP A 329 -9.33 21.01 -18.47
N MET A 330 -8.30 21.74 -18.02
CA MET A 330 -6.99 21.20 -17.64
C MET A 330 -6.56 21.62 -16.23
N THR A 331 -7.47 22.21 -15.45
CA THR A 331 -7.14 22.72 -14.12
C THR A 331 -8.22 22.37 -13.12
N ILE A 332 -7.84 21.62 -12.09
CA ILE A 332 -8.70 21.29 -10.94
C ILE A 332 -8.16 21.99 -9.69
N ARG A 333 -9.06 22.61 -8.92
CA ARG A 333 -8.77 23.23 -7.64
C ARG A 333 -9.36 22.38 -6.53
N LEU A 334 -8.54 22.08 -5.51
CA LEU A 334 -8.93 21.40 -4.29
C LEU A 334 -8.92 22.40 -3.13
N HIS A 335 -9.94 22.31 -2.27
CA HIS A 335 -10.04 23.03 -1.01
C HIS A 335 -9.96 21.99 0.12
N ILE A 336 -8.98 22.15 0.98
CA ILE A 336 -8.75 21.27 2.15
C ILE A 336 -9.62 21.79 3.29
N ASP A 337 -10.28 20.89 4.01
CA ASP A 337 -11.00 21.27 5.22
C ASP A 337 -9.98 21.71 6.27
N GLY A 338 -9.98 22.99 6.61
CA GLY A 338 -9.12 23.58 7.64
C GLY A 338 -9.83 23.84 8.96
N ASP A 339 -11.09 23.40 9.11
CA ASP A 339 -11.93 23.76 10.24
C ASP A 339 -11.61 22.92 11.49
N PRO A 340 -11.12 23.53 12.58
CA PRO A 340 -10.86 22.80 13.82
C PRO A 340 -12.14 22.26 14.50
N ASP A 341 -13.32 22.73 14.11
CA ASP A 341 -14.61 22.25 14.61
C ASP A 341 -15.11 20.97 13.89
N THR A 342 -14.45 20.54 12.81
CA THR A 342 -14.71 19.27 12.07
C THR A 342 -13.52 18.31 12.19
N PRO A 343 -13.21 17.79 13.40
CA PRO A 343 -12.03 16.97 13.66
C PRO A 343 -11.88 15.72 12.79
N GLU A 344 -12.99 15.14 12.34
CA GLU A 344 -13.02 14.01 11.39
C GLU A 344 -12.48 14.34 9.98
N ALA A 345 -12.35 15.62 9.64
CA ALA A 345 -11.96 16.12 8.33
C ALA A 345 -10.47 16.54 8.26
N ASP A 346 -9.63 16.00 9.15
CA ASP A 346 -8.18 16.22 9.27
C ASP A 346 -7.61 17.48 8.58
N PRO A 347 -7.53 18.63 9.27
CA PRO A 347 -6.97 19.87 8.72
C PRO A 347 -5.48 19.83 8.38
N TYR A 348 -4.87 18.65 8.53
CA TYR A 348 -3.45 18.41 8.33
C TYR A 348 -3.19 17.12 7.55
N ALA A 349 -4.16 16.77 6.69
CA ALA A 349 -4.03 15.67 5.76
C ALA A 349 -2.72 15.76 4.97
N ALA A 350 -2.20 14.60 4.60
CA ALA A 350 -1.02 14.52 3.75
C ALA A 350 -1.44 14.82 2.29
N THR A 351 -2.01 16.01 2.04
CA THR A 351 -2.81 16.32 0.85
C THR A 351 -2.17 15.90 -0.46
N LEU A 352 -0.86 16.12 -0.65
CA LEU A 352 -0.18 15.71 -1.88
C LEU A 352 -0.06 14.19 -1.99
N ILE A 353 0.15 13.49 -0.88
CA ILE A 353 0.19 12.03 -0.84
C ILE A 353 -1.21 11.45 -1.10
N ASP A 354 -2.24 12.01 -0.48
CA ASP A 354 -3.62 11.54 -0.65
C ASP A 354 -4.16 11.90 -2.05
N ALA A 355 -3.75 13.05 -2.61
CA ALA A 355 -4.05 13.45 -3.98
C ALA A 355 -3.33 12.59 -5.02
N ALA A 356 -2.32 11.81 -4.67
CA ALA A 356 -1.69 10.80 -5.53
C ALA A 356 -2.59 9.57 -5.78
N THR A 357 -3.90 9.79 -5.93
CA THR A 357 -4.89 8.77 -6.27
C THR A 357 -4.84 8.41 -7.74
N TRP A 358 -5.22 7.17 -8.04
CA TRP A 358 -5.48 6.68 -9.40
C TRP A 358 -6.64 7.41 -10.06
N ILE A 359 -6.42 7.88 -11.30
CA ILE A 359 -7.42 8.53 -12.13
C ILE A 359 -8.20 7.48 -12.92
N VAL A 360 -9.53 7.65 -13.00
CA VAL A 360 -10.44 6.72 -13.70
C VAL A 360 -11.13 7.40 -14.88
N PRO A 361 -11.55 6.63 -15.91
CA PRO A 361 -12.19 7.19 -17.12
C PRO A 361 -13.63 7.63 -16.86
N GLU A 362 -13.86 8.93 -16.73
CA GLU A 362 -15.20 9.50 -16.51
C GLU A 362 -16.15 9.10 -17.62
N HIS A 363 -15.72 9.24 -18.87
CA HIS A 363 -16.52 8.94 -20.06
C HIS A 363 -17.02 7.48 -20.10
N TRP A 364 -16.31 6.55 -19.44
CA TRP A 364 -16.70 5.15 -19.35
C TRP A 364 -17.62 4.85 -18.17
N LEU A 365 -17.29 5.40 -16.99
CA LEU A 365 -18.00 5.11 -15.75
C LEU A 365 -19.23 6.02 -15.54
N ASN A 366 -19.28 7.20 -16.16
CA ASN A 366 -20.34 8.18 -16.00
C ASN A 366 -21.32 8.21 -17.20
N GLN A 367 -21.49 7.09 -17.90
CA GLN A 367 -22.39 7.01 -19.07
C GLN A 367 -23.86 7.32 -18.75
N THR A 368 -24.28 7.03 -17.52
CA THR A 368 -25.62 7.32 -17.01
C THR A 368 -25.51 7.82 -15.58
N GLN A 369 -26.46 8.67 -15.20
CA GLN A 369 -26.54 9.28 -13.88
C GLN A 369 -27.89 8.99 -13.24
N GLU A 370 -27.91 9.07 -11.91
CA GLU A 370 -29.12 9.06 -11.10
C GLU A 370 -30.00 10.28 -11.37
N ALA A 371 -31.17 10.32 -10.73
CA ALA A 371 -32.16 11.37 -10.96
C ALA A 371 -31.70 12.80 -10.60
N ASP A 372 -30.62 12.95 -9.84
CA ASP A 372 -30.01 14.24 -9.51
C ASP A 372 -29.17 14.83 -10.65
N GLY A 373 -28.82 14.03 -11.66
CA GLY A 373 -27.99 14.44 -12.80
C GLY A 373 -26.53 14.72 -12.43
N ILE A 374 -26.06 14.20 -11.30
CA ILE A 374 -24.69 14.36 -10.81
C ILE A 374 -24.11 13.00 -10.45
N THR A 375 -24.83 12.22 -9.64
CA THR A 375 -24.36 10.94 -9.13
C THR A 375 -24.32 9.91 -10.27
N PRO A 376 -23.19 9.23 -10.53
CA PRO A 376 -23.13 8.19 -11.55
C PRO A 376 -24.01 7.00 -11.16
N ASP A 377 -24.70 6.41 -12.14
CA ASP A 377 -25.46 5.17 -11.96
C ASP A 377 -24.48 3.98 -11.91
N ILE A 378 -24.09 3.61 -10.69
CA ILE A 378 -23.17 2.49 -10.43
C ILE A 378 -23.75 1.11 -10.81
N THR A 379 -25.03 1.04 -11.20
CA THR A 379 -25.67 -0.19 -11.70
C THR A 379 -25.52 -0.35 -13.21
N HIS A 380 -25.01 0.67 -13.91
CA HIS A 380 -24.71 0.60 -15.33
C HIS A 380 -23.66 -0.49 -15.62
N PRO A 381 -23.79 -1.27 -16.72
CA PRO A 381 -22.88 -2.38 -17.02
C PRO A 381 -21.40 -2.02 -17.09
N SER A 382 -21.04 -0.76 -17.37
CA SER A 382 -19.64 -0.31 -17.38
C SER A 382 -18.97 -0.47 -16.01
N TRP A 383 -19.69 -0.28 -14.90
CA TRP A 383 -19.16 -0.46 -13.55
C TRP A 383 -18.88 -1.92 -13.21
N THR A 384 -19.78 -2.82 -13.62
CA THR A 384 -19.62 -4.28 -13.42
C THR A 384 -18.57 -4.88 -14.37
N ASP A 385 -18.34 -4.28 -15.54
CA ASP A 385 -17.23 -4.68 -16.39
C ASP A 385 -15.90 -4.28 -15.73
N TYR A 386 -15.81 -3.01 -15.30
CA TYR A 386 -14.63 -2.44 -14.65
C TYR A 386 -14.23 -3.17 -13.35
N SER A 387 -15.17 -3.81 -12.66
CA SER A 387 -14.89 -4.60 -11.44
C SER A 387 -14.06 -5.86 -11.66
N THR A 388 -13.95 -6.33 -12.90
CA THR A 388 -13.18 -7.54 -13.25
C THR A 388 -12.17 -7.31 -14.37
N ASN A 389 -12.21 -6.13 -14.98
CA ASN A 389 -11.48 -5.79 -16.18
C ASN A 389 -11.16 -4.29 -16.15
N VAL A 390 -10.39 -3.91 -15.13
CA VAL A 390 -9.90 -2.53 -14.96
C VAL A 390 -8.91 -2.20 -16.06
N TRP A 391 -8.99 -0.98 -16.57
CA TRP A 391 -8.10 -0.44 -17.58
C TRP A 391 -7.90 1.06 -17.37
N GLY A 392 -6.77 1.59 -17.83
CA GLY A 392 -6.44 3.00 -17.76
C GLY A 392 -5.14 3.33 -18.48
N THR A 393 -4.53 4.44 -18.11
CA THR A 393 -3.43 5.06 -18.87
C THR A 393 -2.05 4.49 -18.57
N ASP A 394 -1.91 3.65 -17.54
CA ASP A 394 -0.62 3.14 -17.10
C ASP A 394 -0.05 2.10 -18.08
N ILE A 395 1.10 1.51 -17.75
CA ILE A 395 1.86 0.65 -18.65
C ILE A 395 1.27 -0.75 -18.84
N PHE A 396 0.44 -1.26 -17.93
CA PHE A 396 -0.14 -2.60 -18.06
C PHE A 396 -1.63 -2.61 -18.35
N GLU A 397 -2.05 -3.65 -19.07
CA GLU A 397 -3.44 -4.08 -19.21
C GLU A 397 -3.59 -5.53 -18.72
N ILE A 398 -4.82 -5.94 -18.41
CA ILE A 398 -5.12 -7.33 -18.06
C ILE A 398 -5.35 -8.12 -19.35
N ASP A 399 -4.56 -9.18 -19.57
CA ASP A 399 -4.68 -10.06 -20.74
C ASP A 399 -5.58 -11.26 -20.44
N ASP A 400 -5.34 -11.96 -19.33
CA ASP A 400 -6.12 -13.13 -18.92
C ASP A 400 -6.19 -13.29 -17.39
N TYR A 401 -7.20 -14.00 -16.94
CA TYR A 401 -7.42 -14.31 -15.53
C TYR A 401 -8.04 -15.70 -15.36
N THR A 402 -7.40 -16.52 -14.53
CA THR A 402 -7.97 -17.77 -14.06
C THR A 402 -8.13 -17.72 -12.54
N GLU A 403 -9.38 -17.76 -12.09
CA GLU A 403 -9.75 -17.70 -10.67
C GLU A 403 -8.95 -18.67 -9.81
N ALA A 404 -8.33 -18.13 -8.75
CA ALA A 404 -7.47 -18.86 -7.81
C ALA A 404 -6.25 -19.56 -8.43
N VAL A 405 -5.88 -19.24 -9.67
CA VAL A 405 -4.69 -19.78 -10.35
C VAL A 405 -3.71 -18.66 -10.68
N GLU A 406 -4.09 -17.72 -11.54
CA GLU A 406 -3.18 -16.65 -11.99
C GLU A 406 -3.93 -15.46 -12.60
N THR A 407 -3.25 -14.31 -12.63
CA THR A 407 -3.62 -13.14 -13.44
C THR A 407 -2.45 -12.79 -14.33
N ILE A 408 -2.70 -12.60 -15.62
CA ILE A 408 -1.72 -12.25 -16.63
C ILE A 408 -1.94 -10.79 -17.02
N LEU A 409 -0.89 -9.98 -16.89
CA LEU A 409 -0.86 -8.60 -17.32
C LEU A 409 0.15 -8.46 -18.45
N THR A 410 -0.18 -7.70 -19.48
CA THR A 410 0.72 -7.40 -20.60
C THR A 410 0.99 -5.92 -20.69
N VAL A 411 2.14 -5.55 -21.24
CA VAL A 411 2.45 -4.15 -21.54
C VAL A 411 1.43 -3.64 -22.57
N ASN A 412 0.69 -2.60 -22.21
CA ASN A 412 -0.25 -1.92 -23.07
C ASN A 412 0.52 -1.15 -24.16
N PRO A 413 0.41 -1.55 -25.44
CA PRO A 413 1.17 -0.93 -26.53
C PRO A 413 0.74 0.52 -26.82
N ASP A 414 -0.45 0.92 -26.39
CA ASP A 414 -1.01 2.26 -26.57
C ASP A 414 -0.73 3.17 -25.36
N SER A 415 -0.01 2.67 -24.34
CA SER A 415 0.34 3.46 -23.16
C SER A 415 1.29 4.61 -23.50
N TRP A 416 0.99 5.80 -22.98
CA TRP A 416 1.81 7.00 -23.14
C TRP A 416 3.21 6.85 -22.49
N HIS A 417 3.36 5.91 -21.56
CA HIS A 417 4.62 5.47 -20.98
C HIS A 417 5.63 4.95 -22.03
N LEU A 418 5.15 4.53 -23.20
CA LEU A 418 5.99 4.12 -24.33
C LEU A 418 6.24 5.25 -25.35
N ASP A 419 5.57 6.40 -25.21
CA ASP A 419 5.75 7.54 -26.11
C ASP A 419 6.93 8.40 -25.68
N THR A 420 8.05 8.24 -26.40
CA THR A 420 9.27 9.03 -26.19
C THR A 420 9.09 10.54 -26.39
N ALA A 421 8.05 10.99 -27.09
CA ALA A 421 7.76 12.42 -27.19
C ALA A 421 7.32 13.01 -25.85
N ILE A 422 6.62 12.22 -25.03
CA ILE A 422 6.13 12.61 -23.70
C ILE A 422 7.21 12.27 -22.65
N THR A 423 7.71 11.04 -22.65
CA THR A 423 8.66 10.56 -21.62
C THR A 423 10.06 11.17 -21.70
N SER A 424 10.36 11.93 -22.76
CA SER A 424 11.60 12.73 -22.84
C SER A 424 11.51 14.08 -22.13
N ASP A 425 10.35 14.44 -21.56
CA ASP A 425 10.19 15.61 -20.70
C ASP A 425 11.15 15.52 -19.50
N PRO A 426 12.09 16.47 -19.33
CA PRO A 426 13.00 16.47 -18.19
C PRO A 426 12.28 16.59 -16.83
N ASP A 427 11.08 17.18 -16.77
CA ASP A 427 10.33 17.35 -15.52
C ASP A 427 9.76 16.03 -15.00
N LEU A 428 9.64 15.01 -15.87
CA LEU A 428 9.26 13.66 -15.49
C LEU A 428 10.42 12.82 -14.94
N ASP A 429 11.66 13.15 -15.29
CA ASP A 429 12.86 12.31 -15.06
C ASP A 429 12.62 10.83 -15.37
N TYR A 430 11.86 10.59 -16.45
CA TYR A 430 11.19 9.32 -16.67
C TYR A 430 12.16 8.15 -16.81
N LEU A 431 13.28 8.34 -17.54
CA LEU A 431 14.29 7.31 -17.73
C LEU A 431 14.93 6.84 -16.41
N ARG A 432 15.17 7.75 -15.45
CA ARG A 432 15.67 7.38 -14.12
C ARG A 432 14.61 6.60 -13.36
N ARG A 433 13.36 7.05 -13.44
CA ARG A 433 12.24 6.55 -12.63
C ARG A 433 11.70 5.21 -13.09
N TYR A 434 11.50 5.04 -14.39
CA TYR A 434 10.83 3.88 -14.98
C TYR A 434 11.73 3.06 -15.91
N GLY A 435 12.78 3.66 -16.47
CA GLY A 435 13.64 3.03 -17.47
C GLY A 435 13.20 3.29 -18.91
N ASP A 436 13.74 2.53 -19.86
CA ASP A 436 13.52 2.72 -21.30
C ASP A 436 12.77 1.56 -21.98
N TYR A 437 12.34 0.57 -21.20
CA TYR A 437 11.64 -0.62 -21.66
C TYR A 437 12.42 -1.45 -22.70
N SER A 438 13.73 -1.25 -22.80
CA SER A 438 14.58 -1.98 -23.76
C SER A 438 14.89 -3.42 -23.36
N GLY A 439 14.51 -3.81 -22.12
CA GLY A 439 14.79 -5.11 -21.54
C GLY A 439 14.00 -6.28 -22.11
N GLY A 440 12.95 -5.99 -22.91
CA GLY A 440 12.18 -7.01 -23.64
C GLY A 440 11.16 -7.77 -22.80
N LEU A 441 10.92 -7.37 -21.55
CA LEU A 441 9.80 -7.87 -20.75
C LEU A 441 8.50 -7.22 -21.23
N ASP A 442 7.52 -8.05 -21.57
CA ASP A 442 6.20 -7.62 -22.03
C ASP A 442 5.03 -8.25 -21.24
N THR A 443 5.31 -9.28 -20.43
CA THR A 443 4.27 -10.07 -19.76
C THR A 443 4.62 -10.27 -18.28
N MET A 444 3.69 -9.93 -17.39
CA MET A 444 3.74 -10.23 -15.97
C MET A 444 2.69 -11.29 -15.62
N ILE A 445 3.12 -12.39 -15.00
CA ILE A 445 2.23 -13.45 -14.53
C ILE A 445 2.24 -13.44 -13.00
N ARG A 446 1.08 -13.15 -12.40
CA ARG A 446 0.87 -13.20 -10.95
C ARG A 446 0.22 -14.52 -10.59
N ARG A 447 1.01 -15.48 -10.09
CA ARG A 447 0.54 -16.82 -9.70
C ARG A 447 0.02 -16.84 -8.28
N ILE A 448 -1.18 -17.38 -8.08
CA ILE A 448 -1.83 -17.44 -6.77
C ILE A 448 -1.31 -18.66 -6.00
N ILE A 449 -0.38 -18.43 -5.08
CA ILE A 449 0.23 -19.49 -4.25
C ILE A 449 0.17 -19.08 -2.77
N PRO A 450 -0.93 -19.37 -2.06
CA PRO A 450 -1.15 -18.89 -0.70
C PRO A 450 -0.17 -19.44 0.35
N ASP A 451 0.43 -20.61 0.10
CA ASP A 451 1.37 -21.24 1.03
C ASP A 451 2.82 -20.85 0.70
N PRO A 452 3.53 -20.11 1.59
CA PRO A 452 4.89 -19.64 1.31
C PRO A 452 5.90 -20.77 1.07
N GLN A 453 5.70 -21.93 1.70
CA GLN A 453 6.59 -23.08 1.49
C GLN A 453 6.41 -23.68 0.10
N THR A 454 5.17 -23.77 -0.38
CA THR A 454 4.85 -24.19 -1.74
C THR A 454 5.38 -23.17 -2.76
N SER A 455 5.20 -21.87 -2.51
CA SER A 455 5.77 -20.79 -3.35
C SER A 455 7.28 -20.93 -3.50
N LEU A 456 8.01 -21.15 -2.39
CA LEU A 456 9.46 -21.38 -2.45
C LEU A 456 9.84 -22.66 -3.22
N LEU A 457 9.09 -23.75 -3.06
CA LEU A 457 9.35 -25.00 -3.77
C LEU A 457 9.12 -24.88 -5.28
N GLU A 458 8.10 -24.12 -5.70
CA GLU A 458 7.88 -23.79 -7.10
C GLU A 458 9.00 -22.88 -7.62
N PHE A 459 9.34 -21.81 -6.90
CA PHE A 459 10.47 -20.95 -7.24
C PHE A 459 11.78 -21.74 -7.42
N GLU A 460 12.09 -22.70 -6.54
CA GLU A 460 13.29 -23.56 -6.66
C GLU A 460 13.20 -24.55 -7.84
N ALA A 461 11.99 -24.92 -8.28
CA ALA A 461 11.78 -25.76 -9.45
C ALA A 461 11.98 -25.01 -10.78
N GLY A 462 11.99 -23.68 -10.70
CA GLY A 462 12.05 -22.76 -11.85
C GLY A 462 10.66 -22.44 -12.39
#